data_AF-A0A6B3I366-F1
#
_entry.id   AF-A0A6B3I366-F1
#
_cell.length_a   1.000
_cell.length_b   1.000
_cell.length_c   1.000
_cell.angle_alpha   90.00
_cell.angle_beta   90.00
_cell.angle_gamma   90.00
#
_symmetry.space_group_name_H-M   'P 1'
#
loop_
_entity.id
_entity.type
_entity.pdbx_description
1 polymer ?
#
loop_
_entity_poly.entity_id
_entity_poly.type
_entity_poly.pdbx_seq_one_letter_code
_entity_poly.pdbx_strand_id
1 'polypeptide(L)'
;LRQDVGKGQGAFQTYSLIRYSYGKESQPGLVVGKRLYDIDQHPYELYYLFPLTQEEKSLALVRTTLATAGLFVVVLLGAIAWFVVRQVVTPVRMAAGIAERLSAGKLQERMKVTGEDDIARLGEAFNKMAQNLQLKIQQLEELSRMQRRFVSDVSHELRTPLTTVRMAADVIHEARADFDPITARSAELLGDQLDRFESLLSDLLEISRFDAGAAALEAEPIDLRQVVRRVIGGAEPLAERKGTRILVVG
;
A
#
# COMPACT_ATOMS: atom_id res chain seq x y z
N LEU A 1 -51.63 29.48 -54.08
CA LEU A 1 -51.44 30.94 -53.95
C LEU A 1 -52.17 31.75 -55.01
N ARG A 2 -51.75 31.76 -56.30
CA ARG A 2 -52.44 32.61 -57.32
C ARG A 2 -53.95 32.34 -57.41
N GLN A 3 -54.33 31.06 -57.39
CA GLN A 3 -55.74 30.65 -57.41
C GLN A 3 -56.53 31.12 -56.17
N ASP A 4 -55.86 31.21 -55.01
CA ASP A 4 -56.47 31.59 -53.73
C ASP A 4 -56.64 33.12 -53.64
N VAL A 5 -55.62 33.86 -54.10
CA VAL A 5 -55.63 35.33 -54.19
C VAL A 5 -56.67 35.82 -55.22
N GLY A 6 -56.84 35.09 -56.33
CA GLY A 6 -57.83 35.42 -57.35
C GLY A 6 -59.28 35.20 -56.90
N LYS A 7 -59.53 34.32 -55.91
CA LYS A 7 -60.89 33.97 -55.44
C LYS A 7 -61.28 34.60 -54.10
N GLY A 8 -60.32 34.94 -53.23
CA GLY A 8 -60.58 35.46 -51.89
C GLY A 8 -60.39 36.97 -51.74
N GLN A 9 -61.04 37.56 -50.74
CA GLN A 9 -60.90 39.00 -50.40
C GLN A 9 -59.79 39.29 -49.36
N GLY A 10 -59.14 38.24 -48.82
CA GLY A 10 -58.09 38.34 -47.80
C GLY A 10 -56.66 38.38 -48.36
N ALA A 11 -55.68 38.55 -47.47
CA ALA A 11 -54.28 38.31 -47.80
C ALA A 11 -53.95 36.81 -47.62
N PHE A 12 -53.24 36.22 -48.58
CA PHE A 12 -52.82 34.83 -48.54
C PHE A 12 -51.30 34.74 -48.54
N GLN A 13 -50.72 33.80 -47.80
CA GLN A 13 -49.28 33.63 -47.68
C GLN A 13 -48.86 32.18 -47.92
N THR A 14 -47.69 31.96 -48.51
CA THR A 14 -47.07 30.63 -48.65
C THR A 14 -45.56 30.73 -48.61
N TYR A 15 -44.89 29.71 -48.08
CA TYR A 15 -43.45 29.54 -48.22
C TYR A 15 -43.14 28.97 -49.62
N SER A 16 -42.19 29.56 -50.33
CA SER A 16 -41.76 29.10 -51.65
C SER A 16 -40.33 29.54 -51.94
N LEU A 17 -39.68 28.88 -52.91
CA LEU A 17 -38.43 29.37 -53.48
C LEU A 17 -38.70 30.54 -54.44
N ILE A 18 -38.14 31.70 -54.14
CA ILE A 18 -38.10 32.87 -55.01
C ILE A 18 -37.03 32.61 -56.08
N ARG A 19 -37.46 32.45 -57.35
CA ARG A 19 -36.56 32.31 -58.49
C ARG A 19 -36.39 33.67 -59.17
N TYR A 20 -35.16 34.13 -59.35
CA TYR A 20 -34.86 35.39 -60.01
C TYR A 20 -34.59 35.17 -61.50
N SER A 21 -35.14 36.02 -62.36
CA SER A 21 -34.97 35.90 -63.82
C SER A 21 -33.58 36.32 -64.34
N TYR A 22 -32.81 37.09 -63.56
CA TYR A 22 -31.51 37.65 -63.96
C TYR A 22 -30.35 37.13 -63.09
N GLY A 23 -30.05 35.83 -63.21
CA GLY A 23 -28.78 35.24 -62.75
C GLY A 23 -28.54 35.15 -61.24
N LYS A 24 -29.50 35.55 -60.38
CA LYS A 24 -29.41 35.33 -58.93
C LYS A 24 -29.93 33.94 -58.56
N GLU A 25 -29.25 33.28 -57.61
CA GLU A 25 -29.69 31.99 -57.09
C GLU A 25 -31.07 32.06 -56.45
N SER A 26 -31.80 30.95 -56.53
CA SER A 26 -33.13 30.85 -55.94
C SER A 26 -33.03 30.88 -54.41
N GLN A 27 -33.88 31.66 -53.75
CA GLN A 27 -33.82 31.86 -52.30
C GLN A 27 -35.14 31.47 -51.65
N PRO A 28 -35.14 30.82 -50.48
CA PRO A 28 -36.37 30.58 -49.73
C PRO A 28 -36.98 31.92 -49.29
N GLY A 29 -38.29 32.04 -49.40
CA GLY A 29 -39.00 33.25 -49.02
C GLY A 29 -40.48 33.03 -48.77
N LEU A 30 -41.09 34.01 -48.10
CA LEU A 30 -42.52 34.08 -47.86
C LEU A 30 -43.15 34.94 -48.97
N VAL A 31 -44.09 34.36 -49.71
CA VAL A 31 -44.85 35.09 -50.73
C VAL A 31 -46.21 35.45 -50.16
N VAL A 32 -46.51 36.75 -50.09
CA VAL A 32 -47.80 37.29 -49.64
C VAL A 32 -48.52 37.89 -50.84
N GLY A 33 -49.69 37.37 -51.17
CA GLY A 33 -50.54 37.86 -52.26
C GLY A 33 -51.83 38.48 -51.72
N LYS A 34 -52.23 39.62 -52.29
CA LYS A 34 -53.50 40.27 -51.99
C LYS A 34 -54.10 40.86 -53.26
N ARG A 35 -55.42 40.75 -53.39
CA ARG A 35 -56.19 41.40 -54.44
C ARG A 35 -56.60 42.80 -53.98
N LEU A 36 -56.33 43.81 -54.79
CA LEU A 36 -56.66 45.21 -54.58
C LEU A 36 -57.61 45.67 -55.69
N TYR A 37 -58.40 46.71 -55.41
CA TYR A 37 -59.30 47.32 -56.39
C TYR A 37 -58.88 48.77 -56.59
N ASP A 38 -58.84 49.20 -57.84
CA ASP A 38 -58.57 50.59 -58.20
C ASP A 38 -59.82 51.48 -57.98
N ILE A 39 -59.66 52.80 -58.18
CA ILE A 39 -60.74 53.79 -58.07
C ILE A 39 -61.92 53.45 -59.00
N ASP A 40 -61.63 52.83 -60.15
CA ASP A 40 -62.60 52.33 -61.13
C ASP A 40 -63.03 50.86 -60.90
N GLN A 41 -62.80 50.30 -59.71
CA GLN A 41 -63.09 48.90 -59.32
C GLN A 41 -62.40 47.80 -60.15
N HIS A 42 -61.35 48.11 -60.91
CA HIS A 42 -60.55 47.10 -61.59
C HIS A 42 -59.71 46.28 -60.60
N PRO A 43 -59.78 44.94 -60.63
CA PRO A 43 -59.03 44.09 -59.72
C PRO A 43 -57.57 43.94 -60.16
N TYR A 44 -56.65 44.24 -59.26
CA TYR A 44 -55.21 43.98 -59.41
C TYR A 44 -54.73 43.00 -58.36
N GLU A 45 -53.85 42.08 -58.74
CA GLU A 45 -53.19 41.17 -57.80
C GLU A 45 -51.80 41.70 -57.47
N LEU A 46 -51.57 42.01 -56.20
CA LEU A 46 -50.26 42.40 -55.69
C LEU A 46 -49.61 41.21 -54.99
N TYR A 47 -48.39 40.86 -55.40
CA TYR A 47 -47.57 39.83 -54.76
C TYR A 47 -46.31 40.46 -54.18
N TYR A 48 -46.11 40.29 -52.88
CA TYR A 48 -44.89 40.69 -52.18
C TYR A 48 -44.07 39.44 -51.85
N LEU A 49 -42.78 39.45 -52.16
CA LEU A 49 -41.87 38.34 -51.91
C LEU A 49 -40.85 38.77 -50.84
N PHE A 50 -40.93 38.16 -49.66
CA PHE A 50 -40.01 38.40 -48.55
C PHE A 50 -38.93 37.30 -48.54
N PRO A 51 -37.68 37.58 -48.93
CA PRO A 51 -36.61 36.59 -48.84
C PRO A 51 -36.29 36.29 -47.37
N LEU A 52 -36.25 35.01 -46.99
CA LEU A 52 -35.96 34.53 -45.63
C LEU A 52 -34.48 34.16 -45.42
N THR A 53 -33.61 34.66 -46.30
CA THR A 53 -32.18 34.30 -46.29
C THR A 53 -31.43 34.89 -45.10
N GLN A 54 -31.95 35.95 -44.49
CA GLN A 54 -31.36 36.51 -43.28
C GLN A 54 -31.64 35.64 -42.04
N GLU A 55 -32.83 35.05 -41.97
CA GLU A 55 -33.27 34.15 -40.92
C GLU A 55 -32.47 32.83 -40.98
N GLU A 56 -32.30 32.26 -42.17
CA GLU A 56 -31.47 31.06 -42.36
C GLU A 56 -30.00 31.29 -42.00
N LYS A 57 -29.41 32.43 -42.43
CA LYS A 57 -28.04 32.79 -42.07
C LYS A 57 -27.86 32.98 -40.56
N SER A 58 -28.85 33.61 -39.90
CA SER A 58 -28.81 33.82 -38.46
C SER A 58 -28.91 32.49 -37.70
N LEU A 59 -29.83 31.60 -38.11
CA LEU A 59 -29.96 30.27 -37.52
C LEU A 59 -28.70 29.41 -37.74
N ALA A 60 -28.13 29.46 -38.94
CA ALA A 60 -26.89 28.76 -39.26
C ALA A 60 -25.74 29.26 -38.37
N LEU A 61 -25.59 30.59 -38.25
CA LEU A 61 -24.58 31.22 -37.40
C LEU A 61 -24.77 30.79 -35.93
N VAL A 62 -26.00 30.87 -35.39
CA VAL A 62 -26.30 30.44 -34.01
C VAL A 62 -25.95 28.97 -33.83
N ARG A 63 -26.36 28.08 -34.73
CA ARG A 63 -26.07 26.64 -34.66
C ARG A 63 -24.57 26.37 -34.69
N THR A 64 -23.82 27.01 -35.59
CA THR A 64 -22.37 26.82 -35.68
C THR A 64 -21.66 27.34 -34.45
N THR A 65 -22.05 28.50 -33.92
CA THR A 65 -21.46 29.08 -32.71
C THR A 65 -21.73 28.20 -31.49
N LEU A 66 -22.95 27.65 -31.36
CA LEU A 66 -23.26 26.71 -30.27
C LEU A 66 -22.47 25.41 -30.41
N ALA A 67 -22.34 24.87 -31.62
CA ALA A 67 -21.59 23.64 -31.87
C ALA A 67 -20.09 23.83 -31.57
N THR A 68 -19.48 24.94 -31.99
CA THR A 68 -18.07 25.23 -31.73
C THR A 68 -17.82 25.54 -30.25
N ALA A 69 -18.70 26.30 -29.60
CA ALA A 69 -18.63 26.54 -28.16
C ALA A 69 -18.77 25.24 -27.36
N GLY A 70 -19.71 24.36 -27.73
CA GLY A 70 -19.88 23.06 -27.10
C GLY A 70 -18.65 22.17 -27.26
N LEU A 71 -18.09 22.09 -28.47
CA LEU A 71 -16.85 21.34 -28.73
C LEU A 71 -15.68 21.89 -27.89
N PHE A 72 -15.55 23.21 -27.82
CA PHE A 72 -14.51 23.86 -27.03
C PHE A 72 -14.60 23.48 -25.55
N VAL A 73 -15.80 23.49 -24.96
CA VAL A 73 -16.02 23.10 -23.57
C VAL A 73 -15.66 21.62 -23.34
N VAL A 74 -16.06 20.71 -24.24
CA VAL A 74 -15.73 19.29 -24.11
C VAL A 74 -14.22 19.06 -24.16
N VAL A 75 -13.52 19.70 -25.10
CA VAL A 75 -12.06 19.61 -25.19
C VAL A 75 -11.39 20.19 -23.95
N LEU A 76 -11.87 21.33 -23.45
CA LEU A 76 -11.34 21.97 -22.26
C LEU A 76 -11.51 21.08 -21.02
N LEU A 77 -12.69 20.49 -20.82
CA LEU A 77 -12.94 19.55 -19.72
C LEU A 77 -12.06 18.30 -19.83
N GLY A 78 -11.89 17.75 -21.03
CA GLY A 78 -10.99 16.63 -21.29
C GLY A 78 -9.53 16.96 -20.95
N ALA A 79 -9.07 18.16 -21.33
CA ALA A 79 -7.73 18.64 -21.04
C ALA A 79 -7.50 18.81 -19.52
N ILE A 80 -8.47 19.40 -18.81
CA ILE A 80 -8.41 19.56 -17.34
C ILE A 80 -8.40 18.18 -16.66
N ALA A 81 -9.28 17.26 -17.07
CA ALA A 81 -9.32 15.92 -16.50
C ALA A 81 -7.99 15.17 -16.72
N TRP A 82 -7.43 15.24 -17.93
CA TRP A 82 -6.12 14.66 -18.24
C TRP A 82 -5.00 15.26 -17.38
N PHE A 83 -5.01 16.58 -17.20
CA PHE A 83 -4.06 17.31 -16.37
C PHE A 83 -4.13 16.87 -14.90
N VAL A 84 -5.34 16.83 -14.31
CA VAL A 84 -5.57 16.41 -12.92
C VAL A 84 -5.15 14.95 -12.69
N VAL A 85 -5.46 14.05 -13.62
CA VAL A 85 -5.07 12.64 -13.51
C VAL A 85 -3.54 12.50 -13.49
N ARG A 86 -2.86 13.24 -14.36
CA ARG A 86 -1.40 13.16 -14.48
C ARG A 86 -0.67 13.82 -13.32
N GLN A 87 -1.17 14.96 -12.83
CA GLN A 87 -0.49 15.74 -11.80
C GLN A 87 -0.86 15.34 -10.37
N VAL A 88 -2.09 14.86 -10.12
CA VAL A 88 -2.57 14.58 -8.76
C VAL A 88 -2.83 13.09 -8.55
N VAL A 89 -3.66 12.47 -9.40
CA VAL A 89 -4.13 11.10 -9.16
C VAL A 89 -3.00 10.07 -9.30
N THR A 90 -2.14 10.24 -10.31
CA THR A 90 -1.05 9.30 -10.59
C THR A 90 -0.01 9.26 -9.47
N PRO A 91 0.54 10.40 -8.98
CA PRO A 91 1.46 10.40 -7.83
C PRO A 91 0.88 9.78 -6.56
N VAL A 92 -0.40 10.07 -6.25
CA VAL A 92 -1.07 9.52 -5.06
C VAL A 92 -1.20 8.00 -5.15
N ARG A 93 -1.58 7.46 -6.32
CA ARG A 93 -1.64 6.00 -6.54
C ARG A 93 -0.26 5.35 -6.42
N MET A 94 0.78 5.99 -6.94
CA MET A 94 2.16 5.49 -6.78
C MET A 94 2.59 5.47 -5.32
N ALA A 95 2.28 6.52 -4.55
CA ALA A 95 2.58 6.59 -3.13
C ALA A 95 1.92 5.43 -2.36
N ALA A 96 0.64 5.17 -2.61
CA ALA A 96 -0.08 4.06 -1.99
C ALA A 96 0.57 2.69 -2.32
N GLY A 97 0.92 2.46 -3.59
CA GLY A 97 1.57 1.21 -3.99
C GLY A 97 2.98 1.04 -3.43
N ILE A 98 3.74 2.13 -3.25
CA ILE A 98 5.06 2.08 -2.61
C ILE A 98 4.92 1.80 -1.12
N ALA A 99 3.94 2.42 -0.45
CA ALA A 99 3.66 2.18 0.97
C ALA A 99 3.30 0.70 1.24
N GLU A 100 2.52 0.08 0.37
CA GLU A 100 2.18 -1.36 0.44
C GLU A 100 3.42 -2.25 0.22
N ARG A 101 4.30 -1.89 -0.72
CA ARG A 101 5.58 -2.62 -0.90
C ARG A 101 6.52 -2.44 0.30
N LEU A 102 6.52 -1.26 0.90
CA LEU A 102 7.32 -0.95 2.09
C LEU A 102 6.85 -1.79 3.28
N SER A 103 5.53 -1.92 3.49
CA SER A 103 4.98 -2.78 4.54
C SER A 103 5.25 -4.27 4.30
N ALA A 104 5.39 -4.69 3.03
CA ALA A 104 5.83 -6.03 2.66
C ALA A 104 7.35 -6.26 2.77
N GLY A 105 8.12 -5.32 3.34
CA GLY A 105 9.56 -5.45 3.59
C GLY A 105 10.48 -4.98 2.46
N LYS A 106 9.94 -4.41 1.36
CA LYS A 106 10.75 -3.84 0.27
C LYS A 106 11.22 -2.42 0.62
N LEU A 107 12.15 -2.32 1.56
CA LEU A 107 12.64 -1.06 2.14
C LEU A 107 13.45 -0.15 1.21
N GLN A 108 13.77 -0.58 -0.01
CA GLN A 108 14.59 0.19 -0.96
C GLN A 108 13.76 1.02 -1.95
N GLU A 109 12.45 0.81 -2.00
CA GLU A 109 11.57 1.56 -2.89
C GLU A 109 11.47 3.03 -2.45
N ARG A 110 11.46 3.95 -3.42
CA ARG A 110 11.40 5.39 -3.18
C ARG A 110 10.40 6.05 -4.12
N MET A 111 9.77 7.11 -3.65
CA MET A 111 8.96 7.98 -4.50
C MET A 111 9.86 8.87 -5.36
N LYS A 112 9.53 8.96 -6.65
CA LYS A 112 10.13 9.96 -7.54
C LYS A 112 9.55 11.32 -7.20
N VAL A 113 10.38 12.22 -6.70
CA VAL A 113 10.02 13.61 -6.40
C VAL A 113 10.30 14.45 -7.65
N THR A 114 9.36 15.30 -8.05
CA THR A 114 9.53 16.23 -9.19
C THR A 114 8.73 17.49 -8.89
N GLY A 115 9.35 18.66 -9.07
CA GLY A 115 8.76 19.95 -8.74
C GLY A 115 8.99 20.36 -7.28
N GLU A 116 8.34 21.45 -6.86
CA GLU A 116 8.43 22.03 -5.51
C GLU A 116 7.03 22.23 -4.88
N ASP A 117 6.01 21.56 -5.42
CA ASP A 117 4.64 21.65 -4.93
C ASP A 117 4.38 20.74 -3.72
N ASP A 118 3.13 20.74 -3.22
CA ASP A 118 2.75 19.90 -2.08
C ASP A 118 2.90 18.40 -2.36
N ILE A 119 2.84 17.97 -3.63
CA ILE A 119 3.06 16.57 -4.02
C ILE A 119 4.55 16.23 -3.91
N ALA A 120 5.44 17.14 -4.30
CA ALA A 120 6.88 16.97 -4.10
C ALA A 120 7.22 16.87 -2.60
N ARG A 121 6.67 17.76 -1.78
CA ARG A 121 6.84 17.73 -0.31
C ARG A 121 6.36 16.42 0.31
N LEU A 122 5.22 15.89 -0.15
CA LEU A 122 4.73 14.58 0.28
C LEU A 122 5.72 13.46 -0.06
N GLY A 123 6.25 13.46 -1.28
CA GLY A 123 7.24 12.47 -1.72
C GLY A 123 8.54 12.53 -0.92
N GLU A 124 9.02 13.72 -0.58
CA GLU A 124 10.19 13.92 0.29
C GLU A 124 9.93 13.40 1.71
N ALA A 125 8.77 13.75 2.29
CA ALA A 125 8.39 13.29 3.62
C ALA A 125 8.28 11.75 3.68
N PHE A 126 7.70 11.15 2.64
CA PHE A 126 7.63 9.70 2.50
C PHE A 126 9.03 9.07 2.42
N ASN A 127 9.90 9.60 1.56
CA ASN A 127 11.27 9.08 1.42
C ASN A 127 12.07 9.19 2.72
N LYS A 128 11.91 10.29 3.47
CA LYS A 128 12.52 10.48 4.79
C LYS A 128 12.00 9.46 5.81
N MET A 129 10.69 9.19 5.81
CA MET A 129 10.09 8.15 6.64
C MET A 129 10.67 6.77 6.31
N ALA A 130 10.74 6.41 5.02
CA ALA A 130 11.30 5.13 4.57
C ALA A 130 12.77 4.97 4.98
N GLN A 131 13.57 6.04 4.84
CA GLN A 131 14.98 6.04 5.27
C GLN A 131 15.12 5.85 6.79
N ASN A 132 14.32 6.57 7.59
CA ASN A 132 14.35 6.43 9.05
C ASN A 132 13.95 5.02 9.49
N LEU A 133 12.95 4.43 8.84
CA LEU A 133 12.54 3.05 9.11
C LEU A 133 13.65 2.05 8.79
N GLN A 134 14.29 2.20 7.63
CA GLN A 134 15.42 1.36 7.22
C GLN A 134 16.59 1.44 8.21
N LEU A 135 16.96 2.65 8.66
CA LEU A 135 17.99 2.85 9.68
C LEU A 135 17.63 2.17 11.00
N LYS A 136 16.39 2.31 11.47
CA LYS A 136 15.92 1.66 12.70
C LYS A 136 15.98 0.14 12.61
N ILE A 137 15.61 -0.43 11.47
CA ILE A 137 15.67 -1.88 11.24
C ILE A 137 17.12 -2.35 11.27
N GLN A 138 18.03 -1.66 10.59
CA GLN A 138 19.46 -1.97 10.62
C GLN A 138 20.03 -1.91 12.05
N GLN A 139 19.66 -0.89 12.83
CA GLN A 139 20.07 -0.78 14.23
C GLN A 139 19.54 -1.95 15.09
N LEU A 140 18.29 -2.36 14.90
CA LEU A 140 17.71 -3.50 15.61
C LEU A 140 18.40 -4.81 15.24
N GLU A 141 18.71 -5.02 13.95
CA GLU A 141 19.46 -6.18 13.49
C GLU A 141 20.88 -6.21 14.09
N GLU A 142 21.57 -5.08 14.14
CA GLU A 142 22.90 -4.96 14.73
C GLU A 142 22.87 -5.24 16.24
N LEU A 143 21.93 -4.64 16.97
CA LEU A 143 21.71 -4.89 18.39
C LEU A 143 21.42 -6.37 18.65
N SER A 144 20.53 -6.99 17.87
CA SER A 144 20.23 -8.41 17.97
C SER A 144 21.49 -9.27 17.74
N ARG A 145 22.29 -8.97 16.71
CA ARG A 145 23.56 -9.67 16.45
C ARG A 145 24.58 -9.48 17.57
N MET A 146 24.64 -8.31 18.18
CA MET A 146 25.53 -8.05 19.32
C MET A 146 25.06 -8.80 20.57
N GLN A 147 23.76 -8.81 20.86
CA GLN A 147 23.19 -9.56 21.98
C GLN A 147 23.47 -11.06 21.85
N ARG A 148 23.27 -11.65 20.67
CA ARG A 148 23.58 -13.07 20.43
C ARG A 148 25.05 -13.40 20.65
N ARG A 149 25.97 -12.55 20.17
CA ARG A 149 27.42 -12.72 20.38
C ARG A 149 27.78 -12.60 21.86
N PHE A 150 27.31 -11.55 22.53
CA PHE A 150 27.56 -11.32 23.95
C PHE A 150 27.16 -12.53 24.81
N VAL A 151 25.97 -13.09 24.60
CA VAL A 151 25.51 -14.26 25.36
C VAL A 151 26.40 -15.49 25.12
N SER A 152 26.82 -15.70 23.87
CA SER A 152 27.74 -16.78 23.51
C SER A 152 29.11 -16.60 24.18
N ASP A 153 29.67 -15.40 24.10
CA ASP A 153 31.00 -15.08 24.62
C ASP A 153 31.02 -15.21 26.15
N VAL A 154 30.02 -14.64 26.84
CA VAL A 154 29.89 -14.74 28.31
C VAL A 154 29.73 -16.20 28.75
N SER A 155 29.00 -17.02 27.99
CA SER A 155 28.87 -18.45 28.30
C SER A 155 30.22 -19.17 28.30
N HIS A 156 31.08 -18.86 27.33
CA HIS A 156 32.41 -19.45 27.21
C HIS A 156 33.40 -18.89 28.24
N GLU A 157 33.38 -17.57 28.48
CA GLU A 157 34.27 -16.91 29.43
C GLU A 157 33.98 -17.29 30.89
N LEU A 158 32.73 -17.61 31.24
CA LEU A 158 32.36 -18.04 32.59
C LEU A 158 32.58 -19.55 32.83
N ARG A 159 32.45 -20.39 31.81
CA ARG A 159 32.62 -21.85 31.95
C ARG A 159 34.05 -22.23 32.35
N THR A 160 35.05 -21.55 31.80
CA THR A 160 36.47 -21.83 32.06
C THR A 160 36.88 -21.59 33.52
N PRO A 161 36.68 -20.40 34.12
CA PRO A 161 36.99 -20.16 35.53
C PRO A 161 36.13 -21.00 36.47
N LEU A 162 34.86 -21.24 36.14
CA LEU A 162 33.99 -22.11 36.93
C LEU A 162 34.53 -23.54 36.98
N THR A 163 35.00 -24.08 35.85
CA THR A 163 35.65 -25.40 35.80
C THR A 163 36.88 -25.44 36.70
N THR A 164 37.71 -24.40 36.70
CA THR A 164 38.90 -24.31 37.57
C THR A 164 38.53 -24.26 39.05
N VAL A 165 37.55 -23.44 39.44
CA VAL A 165 37.06 -23.34 40.82
C VAL A 165 36.46 -24.67 41.28
N ARG A 166 35.69 -25.33 40.40
CA ARG A 166 35.13 -26.65 40.66
C ARG A 166 36.21 -27.70 40.87
N MET A 167 37.21 -27.78 40.00
CA MET A 167 38.33 -28.71 40.19
C MET A 167 39.04 -28.50 41.53
N ALA A 168 39.27 -27.25 41.93
CA ALA A 168 39.87 -26.95 43.23
C ALA A 168 38.96 -27.37 44.40
N ALA A 169 37.66 -27.11 44.28
CA ALA A 169 36.67 -27.53 45.28
C ALA A 169 36.54 -29.06 45.38
N ASP A 170 36.60 -29.77 44.26
CA ASP A 170 36.56 -31.24 44.21
C ASP A 170 37.76 -31.84 44.95
N VAL A 171 38.96 -31.27 44.76
CA VAL A 171 40.18 -31.69 45.51
C VAL A 171 40.01 -31.47 47.01
N ILE A 172 39.47 -30.33 47.43
CA ILE A 172 39.20 -30.03 48.84
C ILE A 172 38.12 -30.98 49.39
N HIS A 173 37.08 -31.26 48.59
CA HIS A 173 35.99 -32.15 48.97
C HIS A 173 36.45 -33.61 49.10
N GLU A 174 37.38 -34.06 48.28
CA GLU A 174 37.96 -35.42 48.35
C GLU A 174 38.86 -35.59 49.58
N ALA A 175 39.64 -34.56 49.92
CA ALA A 175 40.48 -34.53 51.14
C ALA A 175 39.68 -34.36 52.46
N ARG A 176 38.35 -34.21 52.40
CA ARG A 176 37.53 -33.85 53.57
C ARG A 176 37.57 -34.85 54.73
N ALA A 177 37.92 -36.10 54.46
CA ALA A 177 38.01 -37.15 55.48
C ALA A 177 39.14 -36.91 56.49
N ASP A 178 40.16 -36.13 56.10
CA ASP A 178 41.32 -35.81 56.94
C ASP A 178 41.16 -34.47 57.69
N PHE A 179 40.06 -33.76 57.47
CA PHE A 179 39.77 -32.48 58.11
C PHE A 179 39.05 -32.63 59.45
N ASP A 180 39.12 -31.60 60.30
CA ASP A 180 38.26 -31.52 61.47
C ASP A 180 36.78 -31.42 61.06
N PRO A 181 35.82 -31.79 61.93
CA PRO A 181 34.41 -31.86 61.57
C PRO A 181 33.81 -30.56 60.99
N ILE A 182 34.30 -29.40 61.42
CA ILE A 182 33.79 -28.09 60.96
C ILE A 182 34.30 -27.82 59.54
N THR A 183 35.59 -28.07 59.29
CA THR A 183 36.20 -27.88 57.98
C THR A 183 35.67 -28.88 56.95
N ALA A 184 35.48 -30.15 57.33
CA ALA A 184 34.87 -31.17 56.48
C ALA A 184 33.44 -30.77 56.04
N ARG A 185 32.63 -30.28 56.99
CA ARG A 185 31.28 -29.79 56.68
C ARG A 185 31.28 -28.57 55.78
N SER A 186 32.26 -27.68 55.95
CA SER A 186 32.42 -26.49 55.11
C SER A 186 32.79 -26.86 53.67
N ALA A 187 33.63 -27.89 53.46
CA ALA A 187 33.96 -28.41 52.13
C ALA A 187 32.75 -29.05 51.42
N GLU A 188 31.89 -29.76 52.16
CA GLU A 188 30.59 -30.24 51.63
C GLU A 188 29.69 -29.08 51.18
N LEU A 189 29.48 -28.09 52.05
CA LEU A 189 28.64 -26.94 51.74
C LEU A 189 29.16 -26.15 50.53
N LEU A 190 30.48 -26.01 50.39
CA LEU A 190 31.09 -25.32 49.27
C LEU A 190 30.86 -26.05 47.94
N GLY A 191 30.97 -27.39 47.93
CA GLY A 191 30.61 -28.22 46.77
C GLY A 191 29.15 -28.07 46.38
N ASP A 192 28.23 -28.20 47.34
CA ASP A 192 26.78 -28.03 47.12
C ASP A 192 26.44 -26.63 46.57
N GLN A 193 27.13 -25.58 47.04
CA GLN A 193 26.93 -24.22 46.53
C GLN A 193 27.46 -24.05 45.09
N LEU A 194 28.57 -24.69 44.74
CA LEU A 194 29.09 -24.65 43.37
C LEU A 194 28.17 -25.38 42.39
N ASP A 195 27.63 -26.54 42.76
CA ASP A 195 26.64 -27.26 41.94
C ASP A 195 25.39 -26.41 41.71
N ARG A 196 24.90 -25.75 42.76
CA ARG A 196 23.75 -24.83 42.64
C ARG A 196 24.05 -23.62 41.77
N PHE A 197 25.25 -23.04 41.91
CA PHE A 197 25.68 -21.90 41.11
C PHE A 197 25.82 -22.28 39.63
N GLU A 198 26.38 -23.44 39.32
CA GLU A 198 26.50 -23.95 37.96
C GLU A 198 25.14 -24.17 37.31
N SER A 199 24.17 -24.76 38.03
CA SER A 199 22.80 -24.91 37.55
C SER A 199 22.15 -23.55 37.25
N LEU A 200 22.23 -22.59 38.18
CA LEU A 200 21.64 -21.26 37.99
C LEU A 200 22.29 -20.50 36.83
N LEU A 201 23.61 -20.63 36.68
CA LEU A 201 24.33 -20.01 35.58
C LEU A 201 23.93 -20.63 34.24
N SER A 202 23.84 -21.97 34.18
CA SER A 202 23.37 -22.68 32.99
C SER A 202 21.97 -22.22 32.58
N ASP A 203 21.04 -22.18 33.54
CA ASP A 203 19.66 -21.75 33.31
C ASP A 203 19.60 -20.29 32.82
N LEU A 204 20.37 -19.40 33.45
CA LEU A 204 20.41 -17.98 33.06
C LEU A 204 20.94 -17.80 31.63
N LEU A 205 22.01 -18.49 31.27
CA LEU A 205 22.60 -18.42 29.93
C LEU A 205 21.67 -19.04 28.89
N GLU A 206 20.98 -20.11 29.24
CA GLU A 206 19.97 -20.74 28.39
C GLU A 206 18.81 -19.79 28.11
N ILE A 207 18.20 -19.19 29.14
CA ILE A 207 17.16 -18.17 29.00
C ILE A 207 17.64 -17.01 28.13
N SER A 208 18.86 -16.51 28.39
CA SER A 208 19.44 -15.40 27.64
C SER A 208 19.65 -15.73 26.15
N ARG A 209 19.97 -16.99 25.81
CA ARG A 209 20.08 -17.47 24.42
C ARG A 209 18.71 -17.51 23.72
N PHE A 210 17.65 -17.87 24.44
CA PHE A 210 16.28 -17.83 23.94
C PHE A 210 15.83 -16.38 23.69
N ASP A 211 16.05 -15.49 24.67
CA ASP A 211 15.68 -14.06 24.56
C ASP A 211 16.42 -13.35 23.42
N ALA A 212 17.68 -13.70 23.17
CA ALA A 212 18.46 -13.17 22.06
C ALA A 212 18.06 -13.75 20.70
N GLY A 213 17.18 -14.76 20.65
CA GLY A 213 16.86 -15.53 19.46
C GLY A 213 18.08 -16.28 18.88
N ALA A 214 19.08 -16.59 19.72
CA ALA A 214 20.24 -17.40 19.36
C ALA A 214 19.92 -18.90 19.37
N ALA A 215 18.89 -19.30 20.12
CA ALA A 215 18.35 -20.66 20.11
C ALA A 215 17.36 -20.81 18.94
N ALA A 216 17.85 -21.21 17.78
CA ALA A 216 16.98 -21.61 16.67
C ALA A 216 16.44 -23.02 16.95
N LEU A 217 15.11 -23.18 16.88
CA LEU A 217 14.48 -24.49 17.01
C LEU A 217 14.70 -25.30 15.73
N GLU A 218 15.60 -26.28 15.79
CA GLU A 218 15.76 -27.29 14.74
C GLU A 218 14.83 -28.46 15.04
N ALA A 219 13.61 -28.40 14.51
CA ALA A 219 12.62 -29.46 14.67
C ALA A 219 12.81 -30.55 13.60
N GLU A 220 13.09 -31.77 14.04
CA GLU A 220 13.15 -32.95 13.18
C GLU A 220 12.14 -34.03 13.64
N PRO A 221 11.56 -34.83 12.72
CA PRO A 221 10.70 -35.95 13.09
C PRO A 221 11.51 -37.01 13.85
N ILE A 222 11.16 -37.27 15.12
CA ILE A 222 11.85 -38.24 15.98
C ILE A 222 10.87 -39.23 16.61
N ASP A 223 11.28 -40.50 16.75
CA ASP A 223 10.51 -41.51 17.48
C ASP A 223 10.64 -41.28 19.00
N LEU A 224 9.57 -40.79 19.62
CA LEU A 224 9.52 -40.54 21.06
C LEU A 224 9.85 -41.78 21.90
N ARG A 225 9.60 -43.00 21.40
CA ARG A 225 9.93 -44.24 22.13
C ARG A 225 11.43 -44.41 22.28
N GLN A 226 12.23 -43.98 21.30
CA GLN A 226 13.69 -44.00 21.40
C GLN A 226 14.18 -42.98 22.43
N VAL A 227 13.59 -41.79 22.45
CA VAL A 227 13.91 -40.75 23.44
C VAL A 227 13.61 -41.26 24.85
N VAL A 228 12.41 -41.79 25.07
CA VAL A 228 11.99 -42.34 26.36
C VAL A 228 12.92 -43.47 26.81
N ARG A 229 13.25 -44.43 25.93
CA ARG A 229 14.21 -45.51 26.28
C ARG A 229 15.59 -44.98 26.64
N ARG A 230 16.09 -43.97 25.92
CA ARG A 230 17.40 -43.36 26.19
C ARG A 230 17.43 -42.68 27.56
N VAL A 231 16.37 -41.96 27.91
CA VAL A 231 16.24 -41.30 29.21
C VAL A 231 16.17 -42.33 30.33
N ILE A 232 15.43 -43.43 30.14
CA ILE A 232 15.32 -44.51 31.14
C ILE A 232 16.66 -45.19 31.37
N GLY A 233 17.38 -45.55 30.30
CA GLY A 233 18.70 -46.17 30.43
C GLY A 233 19.70 -45.26 31.17
N GLY A 234 19.59 -43.93 31.03
CA GLY A 234 20.37 -42.98 31.81
C GLY A 234 19.94 -42.86 33.29
N ALA A 235 18.65 -43.04 33.58
CA ALA A 235 18.09 -42.95 34.93
C ALA A 235 18.18 -44.26 35.74
N GLU A 236 18.38 -45.40 35.07
CA GLU A 236 18.42 -46.73 35.65
C GLU A 236 19.47 -46.89 36.77
N PRO A 237 20.73 -46.40 36.62
CA PRO A 237 21.72 -46.48 37.69
C PRO A 237 21.32 -45.71 38.95
N LEU A 238 20.60 -44.59 38.78
CA LEU A 238 20.10 -43.79 39.91
C LEU A 238 18.93 -44.50 40.61
N ALA A 239 18.03 -45.12 39.83
CA ALA A 239 16.92 -45.90 40.35
C ALA A 239 17.41 -47.11 41.16
N GLU A 240 18.42 -47.83 40.65
CA GLU A 240 19.06 -48.94 41.38
C GLU A 240 19.70 -48.48 42.69
N ARG A 241 20.47 -47.38 42.69
CA ARG A 241 21.05 -46.81 43.92
C ARG A 241 20.00 -46.38 44.94
N LYS A 242 18.80 -46.01 44.49
CA LYS A 242 17.68 -45.58 45.34
C LYS A 242 16.71 -46.72 45.68
N GLY A 243 16.92 -47.93 45.15
CA GLY A 243 16.05 -49.08 45.36
C GLY A 243 14.66 -48.96 44.70
N THR A 244 14.52 -48.10 43.69
CA THR A 244 13.26 -47.85 42.97
C THR A 244 13.28 -48.48 41.57
N ARG A 245 12.10 -48.83 41.04
CA ARG A 245 11.92 -49.35 39.68
C ARG A 245 11.22 -48.34 38.78
N ILE A 246 11.67 -48.24 37.53
CA ILE A 246 11.05 -47.42 36.50
C ILE A 246 10.08 -48.29 35.70
N LEU A 247 8.80 -47.90 35.64
CA LEU A 247 7.78 -48.58 34.83
C LEU A 247 7.33 -47.64 33.72
N VAL A 248 7.45 -48.07 32.46
CA VAL A 248 6.92 -47.33 31.31
C VAL A 248 5.55 -47.87 30.98
N VAL A 249 4.55 -46.99 31.00
CA VAL A 249 3.18 -47.32 30.60
C VAL A 249 2.88 -46.48 29.35
N GLY A 250 2.79 -47.14 28.21
CA GLY A 250 2.59 -46.50 26.91
C GLY A 250 2.33 -47.50 25.81
#